data_AF-A0A9R0SPQ2-F1
#
_entry.id   AF-A0A9R0SPQ2-F1
#
_cell.length_a   1.000
_cell.length_b   1.000
_cell.length_c   1.000
_cell.angle_alpha   90.00
_cell.angle_beta   90.00
_cell.angle_gamma   90.00
#
_symmetry.space_group_name_H-M   'P 1'
#
loop_
_entity.id
_entity.type
_entity.pdbx_description
1 polymer ?
#
loop_
_entity_poly.entity_id
_entity_poly.type
_entity_poly.pdbx_seq_one_letter_code
_entity_poly.pdbx_strand_id
1 'polypeptide(L)'
;MAETVLSMARSMLDAAISKAASAAADEMSLLMGVRKNIWFIKDELETMQAFLVAAERMEKKDMLLKVWANQIRDLSYNIEDCLAEFMVHVASQSLSRKLMKLKDRHRIAMQIRDLLSTTINP
;
A
#
# COMPACT_ATOMS: atom_id res chain seq x y z
N MET A 1 -21.31 24.71 2.02
CA MET A 1 -19.99 24.35 2.57
C MET A 1 -19.96 22.91 3.10
N ALA A 2 -20.88 22.49 3.97
CA ALA A 2 -20.91 21.10 4.48
C ALA A 2 -21.13 20.05 3.37
N GLU A 3 -22.06 20.30 2.44
CA GLU A 3 -22.32 19.48 1.24
C GLU A 3 -21.05 19.20 0.41
N THR A 4 -20.21 20.22 0.20
CA THR A 4 -18.98 20.12 -0.59
C THR A 4 -17.90 19.32 0.13
N VAL A 5 -17.82 19.44 1.47
CA VAL A 5 -16.88 18.67 2.28
C VAL A 5 -17.29 17.19 2.32
N LEU A 6 -18.59 16.91 2.37
CA LEU A 6 -19.12 15.54 2.34
C LEU A 6 -18.86 14.85 0.99
N SER A 7 -19.05 15.56 -0.14
CA SER A 7 -18.78 14.99 -1.46
C SER A 7 -17.31 14.69 -1.70
N MET A 8 -16.40 15.54 -1.22
CA MET A 8 -14.96 15.30 -1.27
C MET A 8 -14.56 14.11 -0.39
N ALA A 9 -15.06 14.03 0.84
CA ALA A 9 -14.79 12.92 1.74
C ALA A 9 -15.25 11.58 1.15
N ARG A 10 -16.41 11.55 0.49
CA ARG A 10 -16.93 10.36 -0.19
C ARG A 10 -16.04 9.91 -1.35
N SER A 11 -15.59 10.83 -2.19
CA SER A 11 -14.68 10.53 -3.30
C SER A 11 -13.34 9.98 -2.82
N MET A 12 -12.78 10.57 -1.75
CA MET A 12 -11.54 10.09 -1.13
C MET A 12 -11.71 8.69 -0.53
N LEU A 13 -12.85 8.42 0.11
CA LEU A 13 -13.19 7.11 0.66
C LEU A 13 -13.27 6.03 -0.44
N ASP A 14 -13.96 6.32 -1.55
CA ASP A 14 -14.08 5.40 -2.68
C ASP A 14 -12.70 5.08 -3.30
N ALA A 15 -11.83 6.08 -3.42
CA ALA A 15 -10.46 5.89 -3.90
C ALA A 15 -9.62 5.00 -2.97
N ALA A 16 -9.74 5.20 -1.65
CA ALA A 16 -9.05 4.39 -0.65
C ALA A 16 -9.51 2.92 -0.66
N ILE A 17 -10.83 2.68 -0.76
CA ILE A 17 -11.41 1.33 -0.85
C ILE A 17 -10.89 0.60 -2.09
N SER A 18 -10.91 1.27 -3.25
CA SER A 18 -10.42 0.70 -4.51
C SER A 18 -8.94 0.31 -4.42
N LYS A 19 -8.13 1.17 -3.80
CA LYS A 19 -6.68 0.93 -3.63
C LYS A 19 -6.39 -0.19 -2.64
N ALA A 20 -7.14 -0.28 -1.54
CA ALA A 20 -7.04 -1.38 -0.58
C ALA A 20 -7.45 -2.72 -1.20
N ALA A 21 -8.50 -2.75 -2.02
CA ALA A 21 -8.93 -3.94 -2.75
C ALA A 21 -7.87 -4.42 -3.77
N SER A 22 -7.24 -3.48 -4.49
CA SER A 22 -6.13 -3.80 -5.40
C SER A 22 -4.92 -4.36 -4.64
N ALA A 23 -4.51 -3.72 -3.54
CA ALA A 23 -3.42 -4.22 -2.71
C ALA A 23 -3.70 -5.62 -2.16
N ALA A 24 -4.94 -5.89 -1.73
CA ALA A 24 -5.37 -7.21 -1.27
C ALA A 24 -5.30 -8.28 -2.37
N ALA A 25 -5.63 -7.91 -3.60
CA ALA A 25 -5.58 -8.79 -4.76
C ALA A 25 -4.13 -9.09 -5.17
N ASP A 26 -3.26 -8.07 -5.13
CA ASP A 26 -1.82 -8.20 -5.43
C ASP A 26 -1.08 -9.04 -4.38
N GLU A 27 -1.63 -9.17 -3.16
CA GLU A 27 -1.02 -9.88 -2.05
C GLU A 27 -1.37 -11.38 -1.97
N MET A 28 -1.78 -12.01 -3.08
CA MET A 28 -2.09 -13.44 -3.14
C MET A 28 -0.87 -14.39 -3.07
N SER A 29 0.26 -13.97 -2.47
CA SER A 29 1.36 -14.91 -2.19
C SER A 29 2.19 -14.65 -0.93
N LEU A 30 1.95 -13.58 -0.15
CA LEU A 30 2.99 -13.13 0.78
C LEU A 30 2.63 -12.82 2.24
N LEU A 31 1.47 -13.25 2.78
CA LEU A 31 1.28 -13.70 4.18
C LEU A 31 -0.22 -13.60 4.58
N MET A 32 -0.75 -14.64 5.23
CA MET A 32 -2.12 -14.68 5.78
C MET A 32 -2.45 -13.54 6.76
N GLY A 33 -1.43 -12.88 7.33
CA GLY A 33 -1.60 -11.76 8.27
C GLY A 33 -2.08 -10.47 7.61
N VAL A 34 -1.62 -10.16 6.40
CA VAL A 34 -1.99 -8.90 5.73
C VAL A 34 -3.42 -8.93 5.23
N ARG A 35 -3.89 -10.11 4.81
CA ARG A 35 -5.30 -10.33 4.43
C ARG A 35 -6.25 -9.95 5.57
N LYS A 36 -5.96 -10.34 6.82
CA LYS A 36 -6.81 -10.02 7.99
C LYS A 36 -6.85 -8.51 8.27
N ASN A 37 -5.72 -7.82 8.14
CA ASN A 37 -5.66 -6.38 8.34
C ASN A 37 -6.40 -5.61 7.24
N ILE A 38 -6.35 -6.08 5.99
CA ILE A 38 -7.11 -5.45 4.90
C ILE A 38 -8.61 -5.66 5.06
N TRP A 39 -9.05 -6.85 5.48
CA TRP A 39 -10.45 -7.09 5.82
C TRP A 39 -10.94 -6.19 6.97
N PHE A 40 -10.11 -5.99 8.00
CA PHE A 40 -10.41 -5.07 9.10
C PHE A 40 -10.54 -3.62 8.63
N ILE A 41 -9.62 -3.15 7.78
CA ILE A 41 -9.69 -1.81 7.19
C ILE A 41 -10.97 -1.64 6.36
N LYS A 42 -11.32 -2.63 5.54
CA LYS A 42 -12.56 -2.60 4.75
C LYS A 42 -13.81 -2.45 5.62
N ASP A 43 -13.90 -3.24 6.70
CA ASP A 43 -15.06 -3.25 7.59
C ASP A 43 -15.22 -1.91 8.34
N GLU A 44 -14.10 -1.32 8.79
CA GLU A 44 -14.09 0.02 9.37
C GLU A 44 -14.56 1.07 8.35
N LEU A 45 -14.07 1.02 7.10
CA LEU A 45 -14.49 1.97 6.06
C LEU A 45 -15.98 1.83 5.69
N GLU A 46 -16.53 0.62 5.68
CA GLU A 46 -17.97 0.39 5.47
C GLU A 46 -18.80 0.96 6.62
N THR A 47 -18.32 0.83 7.85
CA THR A 47 -18.94 1.44 9.04
C THR A 47 -18.92 2.97 8.96
N MET A 48 -17.80 3.56 8.53
CA MET A 48 -17.69 5.01 8.28
C MET A 48 -18.69 5.47 7.21
N GLN A 49 -18.88 4.70 6.14
CA GLN A 49 -19.83 5.02 5.07
C GLN A 49 -21.28 4.99 5.55
N ALA A 50 -21.67 3.97 6.32
CA ALA A 50 -23.02 3.88 6.91
C ALA A 50 -23.31 5.08 7.82
N PHE A 51 -22.31 5.50 8.59
CA PHE A 51 -22.40 6.69 9.44
C PHE A 51 -22.57 7.97 8.62
N LEU A 52 -21.86 8.15 7.50
CA LEU A 52 -22.02 9.32 6.62
C LEU A 52 -23.44 9.43 6.05
N VAL A 53 -24.03 8.31 5.64
CA VAL A 53 -25.43 8.28 5.16
C VAL A 53 -26.42 8.68 6.26
N ALA A 54 -26.16 8.27 7.51
CA ALA A 54 -26.94 8.73 8.66
C ALA A 54 -26.65 10.21 9.02
N ALA A 55 -25.41 10.65 8.77
CA ALA A 55 -24.94 12.00 9.04
C ALA A 55 -25.48 13.04 8.02
N GLU A 56 -25.85 12.65 6.82
CA GLU A 56 -26.59 13.52 5.88
C GLU A 56 -28.02 13.83 6.34
N ARG A 57 -28.62 12.98 7.18
CA ARG A 57 -30.06 13.03 7.52
C ARG A 57 -30.43 13.70 8.85
N MET A 58 -29.52 14.36 9.58
CA MET A 58 -29.87 15.02 10.87
C MET A 58 -29.39 16.47 10.90
N GLU A 59 -30.20 17.32 11.53
CA GLU A 59 -30.23 18.78 11.34
C GLU A 59 -29.15 19.61 12.09
N LYS A 60 -28.46 19.10 13.11
CA LYS A 60 -27.42 19.86 13.85
C LYS A 60 -26.19 19.02 14.15
N LYS A 61 -25.06 19.32 13.48
CA LYS A 61 -23.92 18.38 13.40
C LYS A 61 -22.51 18.99 13.25
N ASP A 62 -22.34 20.31 13.20
CA ASP A 62 -21.06 20.91 12.77
C ASP A 62 -19.83 20.48 13.57
N MET A 63 -19.92 20.36 14.89
CA MET A 63 -18.77 19.92 15.71
C MET A 63 -18.42 18.45 15.50
N LEU A 64 -19.43 17.58 15.45
CA LEU A 64 -19.26 16.13 15.28
C LEU A 64 -18.70 15.80 13.90
N LEU A 65 -19.24 16.43 12.85
CA LEU A 65 -18.74 16.31 11.49
C LEU A 65 -17.30 16.82 11.34
N LYS A 66 -16.95 17.90 12.04
CA LYS A 66 -15.58 18.46 11.99
C LYS A 66 -14.56 17.57 12.67
N VAL A 67 -14.89 16.99 13.83
CA VAL A 67 -14.03 16.02 14.53
C VAL A 67 -13.82 14.78 13.65
N TRP A 68 -14.89 14.27 13.05
CA TRP A 68 -14.81 13.10 12.19
C TRP A 68 -14.04 13.35 10.89
N ALA A 69 -14.23 14.51 10.26
CA ALA A 69 -13.46 14.90 9.07
C ALA A 69 -11.96 15.02 9.36
N ASN A 70 -11.58 15.39 10.59
CA ASN A 70 -10.18 15.35 11.01
C ASN A 70 -9.68 13.91 11.17
N GLN A 71 -10.45 13.02 11.82
CA GLN A 71 -10.05 11.62 12.00
C GLN A 71 -9.89 10.86 10.68
N ILE A 72 -10.80 11.06 9.72
CA ILE A 72 -10.69 10.47 8.38
C ILE A 72 -9.44 10.98 7.67
N ARG A 73 -9.13 12.28 7.80
CA ARG A 73 -7.95 12.88 7.20
C ARG A 73 -6.67 12.28 7.78
N ASP A 74 -6.59 12.21 9.10
CA ASP A 74 -5.42 11.68 9.81
C ASP A 74 -5.21 10.19 9.46
N LEU A 75 -6.29 9.41 9.40
CA LEU A 75 -6.23 8.02 8.98
C LEU A 75 -5.78 7.88 7.51
N SER A 76 -6.26 8.75 6.63
CA SER A 76 -5.88 8.75 5.21
C SER A 76 -4.39 9.03 5.04
N TYR A 77 -3.84 10.00 5.79
CA TYR A 77 -2.40 10.26 5.78
C TYR A 77 -1.59 9.08 6.30
N ASN A 78 -2.01 8.45 7.40
CA ASN A 78 -1.33 7.26 7.92
C ASN A 78 -1.32 6.11 6.90
N ILE A 79 -2.42 5.90 6.17
CA ILE A 79 -2.51 4.89 5.12
C ILE A 79 -1.58 5.25 3.94
N GLU A 80 -1.55 6.51 3.53
CA GLU A 80 -0.68 6.98 2.45
C GLU A 80 0.80 6.76 2.80
N ASP A 81 1.19 7.10 4.02
CA ASP A 81 2.56 6.91 4.53
C ASP A 81 2.94 5.43 4.58
N CYS A 82 2.08 4.56 5.11
CA CYS A 82 2.33 3.12 5.14
C CYS A 82 2.48 2.53 3.73
N LEU A 83 1.64 2.96 2.77
CA LEU A 83 1.73 2.50 1.38
C LEU A 83 3.01 3.01 0.69
N ALA A 84 3.41 4.25 0.95
CA ALA A 84 4.65 4.81 0.43
C ALA A 84 5.88 4.04 0.96
N GLU A 85 5.91 3.76 2.27
CA GLU A 85 6.99 2.98 2.89
C GLU A 85 7.07 1.56 2.32
N PHE A 86 5.93 0.91 2.11
CA PHE A 86 5.85 -0.41 1.50
C PHE A 86 6.41 -0.42 0.07
N MET A 87 6.05 0.57 -0.76
CA MET A 87 6.57 0.67 -2.14
C MET A 87 8.10 0.82 -2.17
N VAL A 88 8.67 1.64 -1.28
CA VAL A 88 10.13 1.81 -1.16
C VAL A 88 10.81 0.50 -0.74
N HIS A 89 10.24 -0.21 0.23
CA HIS A 89 10.77 -1.51 0.67
C HIS A 89 10.74 -2.55 -0.44
N VAL A 90 9.62 -2.68 -1.17
CA VAL A 90 9.49 -3.62 -2.29
C VAL A 90 10.48 -3.27 -3.42
N ALA A 91 10.60 -1.99 -3.78
CA ALA A 91 11.54 -1.54 -4.81
C ALA A 91 12.99 -1.81 -4.42
N SER A 92 13.41 -1.47 -3.19
CA SER A 92 14.78 -1.69 -2.71
C SER A 92 15.13 -3.19 -2.64
N GLN A 93 14.20 -4.03 -2.19
CA GLN A 93 14.40 -5.49 -2.16
C GLN A 93 14.48 -6.10 -3.57
N SER A 94 13.83 -5.50 -4.56
CA SER A 94 13.94 -5.92 -5.96
C SER A 94 15.32 -5.59 -6.56
N LEU A 95 15.85 -4.40 -6.24
CA LEU A 95 17.17 -3.94 -6.68
C LEU A 95 18.30 -4.76 -6.06
N SER A 96 18.24 -5.02 -4.75
CA SER A 96 19.23 -5.86 -4.06
C SER A 96 19.27 -7.28 -4.62
N ARG A 97 18.12 -7.90 -4.87
CA ARG A 97 18.02 -9.21 -5.54
C ARG A 97 18.62 -9.20 -6.94
N LYS A 98 18.38 -8.14 -7.72
CA LYS A 98 18.94 -8.00 -9.08
C LYS A 98 20.46 -7.86 -9.05
N LEU A 99 21.00 -7.11 -8.09
CA LEU A 99 22.44 -6.93 -7.91
C LEU A 99 23.14 -8.24 -7.49
N MET A 100 22.56 -8.99 -6.56
CA MET A 100 23.09 -10.30 -6.16
C MET A 100 23.16 -11.27 -7.33
N LYS A 101 22.10 -11.34 -8.16
CA LYS A 101 22.11 -12.16 -9.39
C LYS A 101 23.22 -11.75 -10.36
N LEU A 102 23.51 -10.45 -10.49
CA LEU A 102 24.57 -9.97 -11.37
C LEU A 102 25.96 -10.34 -10.83
N LYS A 103 26.16 -10.24 -9.51
CA LYS A 103 27.39 -10.65 -8.83
C LYS A 103 27.65 -12.15 -9.01
N ASP A 104 26.62 -13.00 -8.87
CA ASP A 104 26.75 -14.43 -9.10
C ASP A 104 27.12 -14.75 -10.56
N ARG A 105 26.48 -14.08 -11.54
CA ARG A 105 26.84 -14.21 -12.96
C ARG A 105 28.28 -13.79 -13.22
N HIS A 106 28.72 -12.68 -12.65
CA HIS A 106 30.09 -12.21 -12.79
C HIS A 106 31.09 -13.22 -12.21
N ARG A 107 30.81 -13.77 -11.01
CA ARG A 107 31.63 -14.82 -10.39
C ARG A 107 31.76 -16.04 -11.30
N ILE A 108 30.65 -16.55 -11.82
CA ILE A 108 30.65 -17.71 -12.73
C ILE A 108 31.44 -17.40 -14.00
N ALA A 109 31.25 -16.22 -14.59
CA ALA A 109 31.98 -15.82 -15.79
C ALA A 109 33.50 -15.73 -15.56
N MET A 110 33.93 -15.26 -14.39
CA MET A 110 35.34 -15.26 -13.99
C MET A 110 35.88 -16.68 -13.81
N GLN A 111 35.13 -17.57 -13.14
CA GLN A 111 35.52 -18.98 -13.00
C GLN A 111 35.69 -19.67 -14.36
N ILE A 112 34.77 -19.43 -15.30
CA ILE A 112 34.88 -19.96 -16.66
C ILE A 112 36.13 -19.39 -17.36
N ARG A 113 36.40 -18.08 -17.22
CA ARG A 113 37.59 -17.45 -17.79
C ARG A 113 38.88 -18.05 -17.24
N ASP A 114 38.94 -18.29 -15.93
CA ASP A 114 40.12 -18.86 -15.26
C ASP A 114 40.37 -20.33 -15.67
N LEU A 115 39.30 -21.10 -15.85
CA LEU A 115 39.39 -22.46 -16.39
C LEU A 115 39.90 -22.47 -17.83
N LEU A 116 39.42 -21.55 -18.66
CA LEU A 116 39.85 -21.42 -20.05
C LEU A 116 41.29 -20.90 -20.16
N SER A 117 41.74 -19.98 -19.30
CA SER A 117 43.11 -19.48 -19.31
C SER A 117 44.12 -20.54 -18.87
N THR A 118 43.74 -21.41 -17.93
CA THR A 118 44.57 -22.54 -17.47
C THR A 118 44.67 -23.67 -18.50
N THR A 119 43.67 -23.81 -19.39
CA THR A 119 43.64 -24.88 -20.40
C THR A 119 44.28 -24.48 -21.73
N ILE A 120 44.36 -23.17 -22.04
CA ILE A 120 44.82 -22.65 -23.34
C ILE A 120 46.30 -22.21 -23.32
N ASN A 121 46.98 -22.24 -22.18
CA ASN A 121 48.43 -21.95 -22.11
C ASN A 121 49.14 -23.09 -21.32
N PRO A 122 49.90 -23.98 -21.99
CA PRO A 122 50.68 -25.03 -21.31
C PRO A 122 51.86 -24.46 -20.50
#